data_AF-A0A2D9Y2Z6-F1
#
_entry.id   AF-A0A2D9Y2Z6-F1
#
_cell.length_a   1.000
_cell.length_b   1.000
_cell.length_c   1.000
_cell.angle_alpha   90.00
_cell.angle_beta   90.00
_cell.angle_gamma   90.00
#
_symmetry.space_group_name_H-M   'P 1'
#
loop_
_entity.id
_entity.type
_entity.pdbx_description
1 polymer ?
#
loop_
_entity_poly.entity_id
_entity_poly.type
_entity_poly.pdbx_seq_one_letter_code
_entity_poly.pdbx_strand_id
1 'polypeptide(L)'
;MSYLIGAMPTQIRYYILKIIFFLCLAVNAQGSNNHDIEKVRDSIENFLVKASNSINRTELEKAMANIIIAKDLAIDYADRISRARTNMALAKLYRELGDSEKAEEEILNAIRIQTEDKYNSSLAYSKLIYASIAIELDKFEIAKNSLNEAELISTKEYNKELEGAIKLYRGLLELEQENPK
;
A
#
# COMPACT_ATOMS: atom_id res chain seq x y z
N MET A 1 -37.92 -25.86 9.73
CA MET A 1 -38.74 -24.95 8.91
C MET A 1 -39.44 -25.75 7.81
N SER A 2 -40.45 -26.56 8.14
CA SER A 2 -41.01 -27.56 7.20
C SER A 2 -42.53 -27.47 7.06
N TYR A 3 -43.13 -26.29 7.33
CA TYR A 3 -44.58 -26.14 7.40
C TYR A 3 -45.19 -25.06 6.49
N LEU A 4 -44.43 -24.45 5.57
CA LEU A 4 -44.97 -23.44 4.63
C LEU A 4 -44.92 -23.84 3.15
N ILE A 5 -44.32 -24.99 2.81
CA ILE A 5 -44.14 -25.39 1.40
C ILE A 5 -45.35 -26.19 0.88
N GLY A 6 -46.21 -26.72 1.75
CA GLY A 6 -47.34 -27.57 1.34
C GLY A 6 -48.54 -26.85 0.71
N ALA A 7 -48.78 -25.57 1.06
CA ALA A 7 -50.04 -24.87 0.79
C ALA A 7 -49.97 -23.77 -0.31
N MET A 8 -48.89 -23.69 -1.08
CA MET A 8 -48.77 -22.66 -2.13
C MET A 8 -49.20 -23.15 -3.53
N PRO A 9 -49.92 -22.32 -4.32
CA PRO A 9 -50.23 -22.57 -5.73
C PRO A 9 -48.97 -22.85 -6.56
N THR A 10 -49.05 -23.80 -7.50
CA THR A 10 -47.92 -24.28 -8.33
C THR A 10 -47.21 -23.17 -9.09
N GLN A 11 -47.93 -22.15 -9.56
CA GLN A 11 -47.33 -21.01 -10.26
C GLN A 11 -46.42 -20.16 -9.34
N ILE A 12 -46.81 -19.94 -8.08
CA ILE A 12 -46.02 -19.16 -7.12
C ILE A 12 -44.73 -19.90 -6.76
N ARG A 13 -44.80 -21.23 -6.60
CA ARG A 13 -43.59 -22.05 -6.37
C ARG A 13 -42.61 -21.97 -7.53
N TYR A 14 -43.10 -21.95 -8.77
CA TYR A 14 -42.27 -21.83 -9.96
C TYR A 14 -41.54 -20.48 -10.02
N TYR A 15 -42.22 -19.37 -9.68
CA TYR A 15 -41.57 -18.06 -9.62
C TYR A 15 -40.54 -17.97 -8.48
N ILE A 16 -40.83 -18.53 -7.30
CA ILE A 16 -39.87 -18.59 -6.19
C ILE A 16 -38.63 -19.40 -6.58
N LEU A 17 -38.80 -20.57 -7.20
CA LEU A 17 -37.70 -21.39 -7.71
C LEU A 17 -36.87 -20.66 -8.78
N LYS A 18 -37.52 -19.92 -9.69
CA LYS A 18 -36.83 -19.09 -10.68
C LYS A 18 -36.04 -17.95 -10.06
N ILE A 19 -36.59 -17.26 -9.05
CA ILE A 19 -35.91 -16.17 -8.34
C ILE A 19 -34.69 -16.72 -7.57
N ILE A 20 -34.83 -17.86 -6.89
CA ILE A 20 -33.70 -18.53 -6.20
C ILE A 20 -32.63 -18.94 -7.21
N PHE A 21 -33.00 -19.52 -8.35
CA PHE A 21 -32.05 -19.87 -9.41
C PHE A 21 -31.31 -18.64 -9.97
N PHE A 22 -32.00 -17.52 -10.15
CA PHE A 22 -31.38 -16.25 -10.58
C PHE A 22 -30.44 -15.66 -9.52
N LEU A 23 -30.81 -15.74 -8.23
CA LEU A 23 -29.96 -15.32 -7.11
C LEU A 23 -28.70 -16.19 -6.98
N CYS A 24 -28.80 -17.51 -7.19
CA CYS A 24 -27.65 -18.41 -7.19
C CYS A 24 -26.67 -18.11 -8.33
N LEU A 25 -27.15 -17.70 -9.51
CA LEU A 25 -26.27 -17.29 -10.62
C LEU A 25 -25.56 -15.96 -10.33
N ALA A 26 -26.23 -15.01 -9.68
CA ALA A 26 -25.61 -13.73 -9.30
C ALA A 26 -24.52 -13.88 -8.22
N VAL A 27 -24.65 -14.85 -7.31
CA VAL A 27 -23.64 -15.15 -6.27
C VAL A 27 -22.37 -15.79 -6.88
N ASN A 28 -22.50 -16.61 -7.93
CA ASN A 28 -21.36 -17.26 -8.58
C ASN A 28 -20.48 -16.30 -9.43
N ALA A 29 -21.00 -15.13 -9.83
CA ALA A 29 -20.24 -14.14 -10.60
C ALA A 29 -19.22 -13.36 -9.74
N GLN A 30 -19.41 -13.29 -8.42
CA GLN A 30 -18.53 -12.53 -7.52
C GLN A 30 -17.28 -13.28 -7.06
N GLY A 31 -17.27 -14.63 -7.12
CA GLY A 31 -16.14 -15.45 -6.66
C GLY A 31 -14.96 -15.53 -7.63
N SER A 32 -15.21 -15.47 -8.95
CA SER A 32 -14.16 -15.59 -9.97
C SER A 32 -13.21 -14.38 -9.96
N ASN A 33 -13.76 -13.17 -9.85
CA ASN A 33 -12.99 -11.94 -9.99
C ASN A 33 -12.01 -11.70 -8.82
N ASN A 34 -12.39 -12.11 -7.60
CA ASN A 34 -11.54 -11.95 -6.42
C ASN A 34 -10.34 -12.92 -6.42
N HIS A 35 -10.51 -14.14 -6.92
CA HIS A 35 -9.43 -15.13 -6.99
C HIS A 35 -8.33 -14.70 -7.98
N ASP A 36 -8.70 -14.04 -9.08
CA ASP A 36 -7.74 -13.55 -10.07
C ASP A 36 -6.97 -12.33 -9.54
N ILE A 37 -7.63 -11.43 -8.78
CA ILE A 37 -6.97 -10.29 -8.12
C ILE A 37 -5.98 -10.75 -7.05
N GLU A 38 -6.30 -11.80 -6.29
CA GLU A 38 -5.41 -12.35 -5.26
C GLU A 38 -4.11 -12.91 -5.88
N LYS A 39 -4.22 -13.68 -6.97
CA LYS A 39 -3.04 -14.17 -7.71
C LYS A 39 -2.16 -13.06 -8.26
N VAL A 40 -2.78 -11.98 -8.72
CA VAL A 40 -2.05 -10.80 -9.21
C VAL A 40 -1.30 -10.14 -8.04
N ARG A 41 -1.94 -10.01 -6.87
CA ARG A 41 -1.28 -9.50 -5.66
C ARG A 41 -0.09 -10.35 -5.23
N ASP A 42 -0.23 -11.67 -5.26
CA ASP A 42 0.89 -12.59 -4.97
C ASP A 42 2.05 -12.39 -5.96
N SER A 43 1.73 -12.18 -7.23
CA SER A 43 2.72 -11.91 -8.27
C SER A 43 3.44 -10.57 -8.04
N ILE A 44 2.68 -9.52 -7.71
CA ILE A 44 3.20 -8.19 -7.35
C ILE A 44 4.13 -8.30 -6.14
N GLU A 45 3.70 -8.98 -5.08
CA GLU A 45 4.51 -9.17 -3.86
C GLU A 45 5.81 -9.92 -4.18
N ASN A 46 5.75 -10.97 -5.01
CA ASN A 46 6.94 -11.70 -5.46
C ASN A 46 7.93 -10.78 -6.21
N PHE A 47 7.45 -9.89 -7.08
CA PHE A 47 8.32 -8.91 -7.73
C PHE A 47 8.92 -7.91 -6.73
N LEU A 48 8.15 -7.42 -5.76
CA LEU A 48 8.68 -6.53 -4.71
C LEU A 48 9.72 -7.23 -3.81
N VAL A 49 9.54 -8.52 -3.50
CA VAL A 49 10.53 -9.32 -2.77
C VAL A 49 11.81 -9.49 -3.60
N LYS A 50 11.69 -9.79 -4.90
CA LYS A 50 12.86 -9.83 -5.80
C LYS A 50 13.58 -8.50 -5.86
N ALA A 51 12.83 -7.39 -5.93
CA ALA A 51 13.41 -6.06 -5.92
C ALA A 51 14.18 -5.77 -4.64
N SER A 52 13.59 -6.06 -3.48
CA SER A 52 14.25 -5.93 -2.17
C SER A 52 15.55 -6.74 -2.10
N ASN A 53 15.52 -7.99 -2.57
CA ASN A 53 16.71 -8.83 -2.63
C ASN A 53 17.78 -8.28 -3.58
N SER A 54 17.39 -7.70 -4.71
CA SER A 54 18.31 -7.03 -5.63
C SER A 54 18.91 -5.74 -5.04
N ILE A 55 18.12 -4.93 -4.31
CA ILE A 55 18.63 -3.75 -3.57
C ILE A 55 19.70 -4.17 -2.56
N ASN A 56 19.44 -5.23 -1.78
CA ASN A 56 20.40 -5.76 -0.80
C ASN A 56 21.71 -6.28 -1.44
N ARG A 57 21.70 -6.55 -2.74
CA ARG A 57 22.86 -6.98 -3.54
C ARG A 57 23.44 -5.86 -4.39
N THR A 58 22.94 -4.63 -4.24
CA THR A 58 23.33 -3.46 -5.06
C THR A 58 23.04 -3.66 -6.56
N GLU A 59 22.13 -4.56 -6.91
CA GLU A 59 21.67 -4.79 -8.28
C GLU A 59 20.51 -3.85 -8.62
N LEU A 60 20.75 -2.53 -8.58
CA LEU A 60 19.70 -1.51 -8.60
C LEU A 60 18.87 -1.49 -9.90
N GLU A 61 19.48 -1.80 -11.05
CA GLU A 61 18.76 -1.93 -12.32
C GLU A 61 17.75 -3.10 -12.28
N LYS A 62 18.14 -4.24 -11.69
CA LYS A 62 17.24 -5.39 -11.52
C LYS A 62 16.13 -5.07 -10.53
N ALA A 63 16.45 -4.33 -9.46
CA ALA A 63 15.43 -3.86 -8.53
C ALA A 63 14.42 -2.96 -9.23
N MET A 64 14.89 -1.98 -10.01
CA MET A 64 14.05 -1.09 -10.80
C MET A 64 13.11 -1.86 -11.73
N ALA A 65 13.65 -2.80 -12.51
CA ALA A 65 12.85 -3.60 -13.43
C ALA A 65 11.74 -4.39 -12.72
N ASN A 66 12.04 -5.03 -11.59
CA ASN A 66 11.04 -5.76 -10.81
C ASN A 66 9.96 -4.82 -10.23
N ILE A 67 10.33 -3.63 -9.74
CA ILE A 67 9.34 -2.67 -9.20
C ILE A 67 8.45 -2.11 -10.32
N ILE A 68 9.00 -1.83 -11.50
CA ILE A 68 8.21 -1.37 -12.65
C ILE A 68 7.18 -2.43 -13.05
N ILE A 69 7.59 -3.70 -13.18
CA ILE A 69 6.64 -4.80 -13.48
C ILE A 69 5.53 -4.88 -12.43
N ALA A 70 5.89 -4.77 -11.15
CA ALA A 70 4.91 -4.76 -10.06
C ALA A 70 3.94 -3.56 -10.15
N LYS A 71 4.45 -2.37 -10.51
CA LYS A 71 3.66 -1.13 -10.65
C LYS A 71 2.69 -1.23 -11.82
N ASP A 72 3.13 -1.75 -12.96
CA ASP A 72 2.30 -1.94 -14.15
C ASP A 72 1.14 -2.91 -13.85
N LEU A 73 1.42 -4.06 -13.22
CA LEU A 73 0.37 -4.98 -12.78
C LEU A 73 -0.62 -4.32 -11.81
N ALA A 74 -0.13 -3.51 -10.87
CA ALA A 74 -1.00 -2.81 -9.92
C ALA A 74 -1.91 -1.77 -10.61
N ILE A 75 -1.43 -1.14 -11.69
CA ILE A 75 -2.22 -0.20 -12.51
C ILE A 75 -3.25 -0.96 -13.34
N ASP A 76 -2.85 -2.01 -14.06
CA ASP A 76 -3.70 -2.79 -14.96
C ASP A 76 -4.91 -3.40 -14.22
N TYR A 77 -4.71 -3.80 -12.97
CA TYR A 77 -5.77 -4.37 -12.13
C TYR A 77 -6.44 -3.36 -11.19
N ALA A 78 -6.13 -2.06 -11.33
CA ALA A 78 -6.63 -0.99 -10.48
C ALA A 78 -6.44 -1.24 -8.96
N ASP A 79 -5.40 -1.99 -8.58
CA ASP A 79 -5.14 -2.37 -7.19
C ASP A 79 -4.40 -1.25 -6.45
N ARG A 80 -5.18 -0.39 -5.80
CA ARG A 80 -4.68 0.81 -5.11
C ARG A 80 -3.69 0.49 -3.99
N ILE A 81 -3.86 -0.62 -3.28
CA ILE A 81 -2.92 -1.04 -2.22
C ILE A 81 -1.56 -1.32 -2.83
N SER A 82 -1.52 -2.14 -3.88
CA SER A 82 -0.30 -2.49 -4.61
C SER A 82 0.33 -1.27 -5.29
N ARG A 83 -0.48 -0.33 -5.81
CA ARG A 83 0.02 0.95 -6.36
C ARG A 83 0.72 1.80 -5.31
N ALA A 84 0.18 1.90 -4.09
CA ALA A 84 0.85 2.62 -3.02
C ALA A 84 2.17 1.94 -2.62
N ARG A 85 2.18 0.60 -2.51
CA ARG A 85 3.39 -0.16 -2.13
C ARG A 85 4.50 -0.07 -3.18
N THR A 86 4.15 -0.12 -4.47
CA THR A 86 5.11 0.02 -5.58
C THR A 86 5.69 1.44 -5.65
N ASN A 87 4.87 2.47 -5.45
CA ASN A 87 5.36 3.85 -5.32
C ASN A 87 6.31 4.01 -4.10
N MET A 88 5.99 3.43 -2.94
CA MET A 88 6.94 3.42 -1.80
C MET A 88 8.26 2.73 -2.13
N ALA A 89 8.23 1.63 -2.89
CA ALA A 89 9.42 0.90 -3.29
C ALA A 89 10.28 1.72 -4.27
N LEU A 90 9.66 2.39 -5.24
CA LEU A 90 10.37 3.32 -6.14
C LEU A 90 10.96 4.49 -5.37
N ALA A 91 10.23 5.07 -4.42
CA ALA A 91 10.74 6.17 -3.60
C ALA A 91 12.02 5.79 -2.86
N LYS A 92 12.04 4.60 -2.22
CA LYS A 92 13.25 4.08 -1.59
C LYS A 92 14.37 3.88 -2.61
N LEU A 93 14.09 3.25 -3.75
CA LEU A 93 15.10 2.97 -4.76
C LEU A 93 15.71 4.25 -5.34
N TYR A 94 14.90 5.26 -5.66
CA TYR A 94 15.39 6.54 -6.16
C TYR A 94 16.25 7.27 -5.13
N ARG A 95 15.86 7.22 -3.85
CA ARG A 95 16.66 7.74 -2.75
C ARG A 95 18.04 7.05 -2.66
N GLU A 96 18.08 5.72 -2.72
CA GLU A 96 19.35 4.96 -2.75
C GLU A 96 20.20 5.26 -4.01
N LEU A 97 19.57 5.69 -5.10
CA LEU A 97 20.25 6.14 -6.33
C LEU A 97 20.69 7.62 -6.26
N GLY A 98 20.36 8.35 -5.20
CA GLY A 98 20.65 9.77 -5.05
C GLY A 98 19.74 10.70 -5.86
N ASP A 99 18.60 10.20 -6.35
CA ASP A 99 17.59 10.98 -7.08
C ASP A 99 16.42 11.34 -6.14
N SER A 100 16.71 12.24 -5.18
CA SER A 100 15.79 12.56 -4.09
C SER A 100 14.52 13.28 -4.58
N GLU A 101 14.57 13.99 -5.71
CA GLU A 101 13.39 14.59 -6.35
C GLU A 101 12.42 13.54 -6.90
N LYS A 102 12.91 12.51 -7.61
CA LYS A 102 12.03 11.40 -8.03
C LYS A 102 11.55 10.58 -6.84
N ALA A 103 12.38 10.44 -5.82
CA ALA A 103 11.97 9.78 -4.58
C ALA A 103 10.78 10.51 -3.94
N GLU A 104 10.83 11.84 -3.91
CA GLU A 104 9.75 12.69 -3.41
C GLU A 104 8.45 12.53 -4.23
N GLU A 105 8.52 12.53 -5.56
CA GLU A 105 7.36 12.33 -6.41
C GLU A 105 6.65 11.00 -6.11
N GLU A 106 7.41 9.92 -6.03
CA GLU A 106 6.89 8.58 -5.79
C GLU A 106 6.29 8.45 -4.38
N ILE A 107 6.95 8.98 -3.35
CA ILE A 107 6.41 8.88 -1.99
C ILE A 107 5.15 9.73 -1.79
N LEU A 108 5.05 10.90 -2.43
CA LEU A 108 3.84 11.72 -2.40
C LEU A 108 2.66 11.01 -3.07
N ASN A 109 2.91 10.28 -4.18
CA ASN A 109 1.91 9.44 -4.81
C ASN A 109 1.43 8.31 -3.89
N ALA A 110 2.32 7.66 -3.14
CA ALA A 110 1.94 6.65 -2.15
C ALA A 110 1.10 7.24 -0.99
N ILE A 111 1.54 8.36 -0.42
CA ILE A 111 0.86 9.06 0.68
C ILE A 111 -0.55 9.46 0.28
N ARG A 112 -0.72 10.00 -0.93
CA ARG A 112 -2.03 10.42 -1.44
C ARG A 112 -3.01 9.24 -1.47
N ILE A 113 -2.60 8.11 -2.05
CA ILE A 113 -3.41 6.89 -2.12
C ILE A 113 -3.78 6.39 -0.72
N GLN A 114 -2.81 6.29 0.19
CA GLN A 114 -3.00 5.78 1.54
C GLN A 114 -3.89 6.67 2.40
N THR A 115 -3.83 7.99 2.19
CA THR A 115 -4.69 8.98 2.86
C THR A 115 -6.13 8.84 2.41
N GLU A 116 -6.37 8.74 1.10
CA GLU A 116 -7.70 8.53 0.52
C GLU A 116 -8.34 7.23 1.04
N ASP A 117 -7.53 6.17 1.21
CA ASP A 117 -8.01 4.83 1.59
C ASP A 117 -7.96 4.55 3.09
N LYS A 118 -7.52 5.53 3.90
CA LYS A 118 -7.41 5.42 5.37
C LYS A 118 -6.52 4.26 5.84
N TYR A 119 -5.45 3.96 5.09
CA TYR A 119 -4.48 2.90 5.43
C TYR A 119 -3.43 3.40 6.41
N ASN A 120 -3.84 3.63 7.67
CA ASN A 120 -3.03 4.27 8.71
C ASN A 120 -1.64 3.65 8.87
N SER A 121 -1.51 2.33 9.05
CA SER A 121 -0.21 1.70 9.28
C SER A 121 0.77 1.91 8.11
N SER A 122 0.28 1.80 6.86
CA SER A 122 1.12 2.04 5.68
C SER A 122 1.47 3.52 5.51
N LEU A 123 0.54 4.41 5.87
CA LEU A 123 0.74 5.86 5.84
C LEU A 123 1.87 6.28 6.81
N ALA A 124 1.95 5.68 7.99
CA ALA A 124 3.02 5.97 8.96
C ALA A 124 4.41 5.67 8.38
N TYR A 125 4.56 4.51 7.72
CA TYR A 125 5.79 4.16 7.01
C TYR A 125 6.11 5.14 5.88
N SER A 126 5.12 5.52 5.07
CA SER A 126 5.35 6.48 3.98
C SER A 126 5.76 7.86 4.47
N LYS A 127 5.18 8.32 5.58
CA LYS A 127 5.54 9.61 6.21
C LYS A 127 6.96 9.59 6.76
N LEU A 128 7.41 8.46 7.31
CA LEU A 128 8.81 8.30 7.71
C LEU A 128 9.76 8.33 6.51
N ILE A 129 9.43 7.66 5.40
CA ILE A 129 10.24 7.71 4.17
C ILE A 129 10.27 9.14 3.63
N TYR A 130 9.13 9.83 3.60
CA TYR A 130 9.08 11.21 3.14
C TYR A 130 9.91 12.14 4.03
N ALA A 131 9.91 11.93 5.34
CA ALA A 131 10.80 12.67 6.23
C ALA A 131 12.27 12.50 5.88
N SER A 132 12.71 11.26 5.60
CA SER A 132 14.10 11.00 5.20
C SER A 132 14.48 11.71 3.89
N ILE A 133 13.60 11.68 2.89
CA ILE A 133 13.80 12.34 1.60
C ILE A 133 13.81 13.87 1.79
N ALA A 134 12.94 14.39 2.64
CA ALA A 134 12.88 15.81 2.94
C ALA A 134 14.14 16.31 3.69
N ILE A 135 14.78 15.47 4.50
CA ILE A 135 16.09 15.80 5.10
C ILE A 135 17.16 15.93 4.01
N GLU A 136 17.26 14.97 3.09
CA GLU A 136 18.23 15.01 1.98
C GLU A 136 18.02 16.19 1.02
N LEU A 137 16.79 16.70 0.93
CA LEU A 137 16.43 17.86 0.12
C LEU A 137 16.49 19.19 0.88
N ASP A 138 17.02 19.21 2.11
CA ASP A 138 17.05 20.38 3.01
C ASP A 138 15.66 21.00 3.31
N LYS A 139 14.59 20.19 3.19
CA LYS A 139 13.20 20.55 3.45
C LYS A 139 12.81 20.28 4.91
N PHE A 140 13.54 20.88 5.85
CA PHE A 140 13.49 20.53 7.27
C PHE A 140 12.11 20.66 7.94
N GLU A 141 11.33 21.68 7.60
CA GLU A 141 9.96 21.83 8.15
C GLU A 141 9.02 20.71 7.65
N ILE A 142 9.19 20.28 6.40
CA ILE A 142 8.45 19.15 5.84
C ILE A 142 8.88 17.84 6.53
N ALA A 143 10.18 17.66 6.75
CA ALA A 143 10.71 16.51 7.46
C ALA A 143 10.14 16.41 8.88
N LYS A 144 10.20 17.52 9.63
CA LYS A 144 9.65 17.62 10.98
C LYS A 144 8.17 17.28 11.05
N ASN A 145 7.37 17.88 10.16
CA ASN A 145 5.93 17.60 10.10
C ASN A 145 5.64 16.14 9.76
N SER A 146 6.38 15.57 8.81
CA SER A 146 6.23 14.17 8.41
C SER A 146 6.61 13.20 9.54
N LEU A 147 7.65 13.51 10.33
CA LEU A 147 8.02 12.74 11.52
C LEU A 147 6.94 12.81 12.61
N ASN A 148 6.38 13.99 12.86
CA ASN A 148 5.29 14.17 13.83
C ASN A 148 4.04 13.37 13.41
N GLU A 149 3.69 13.39 12.13
CA GLU A 149 2.57 12.60 11.60
C GLU A 149 2.83 11.10 11.70
N ALA A 150 4.03 10.64 11.33
CA ALA A 150 4.42 9.24 11.45
C ALA A 150 4.31 8.74 12.90
N GLU A 151 4.79 9.51 13.88
CA GLU A 151 4.73 9.20 15.31
C GLU A 151 3.30 9.18 15.86
N LEU A 152 2.48 10.15 15.46
CA LEU A 152 1.08 10.20 15.85
C LEU A 152 0.33 8.96 15.37
N ILE A 153 0.56 8.56 14.12
CA ILE A 153 -0.08 7.38 13.53
C ILE A 153 0.44 6.11 14.19
N SER A 154 1.76 5.95 14.34
CA SER A 154 2.35 4.74 14.94
C SER A 154 1.91 4.54 16.38
N THR A 155 1.74 5.62 17.14
CA THR A 155 1.22 5.59 18.52
C THR A 155 -0.23 5.11 18.55
N LYS A 156 -1.08 5.61 17.64
CA LYS A 156 -2.50 5.21 17.55
C LYS A 156 -2.66 3.74 17.15
N GLU A 157 -1.81 3.24 16.26
CA GLU A 157 -1.85 1.86 15.76
C GLU A 157 -1.03 0.87 16.63
N TYR A 158 -0.48 1.32 17.77
CA TYR A 158 0.40 0.53 18.64
C TYR A 158 1.61 -0.09 17.92
N ASN A 159 2.10 0.56 16.86
CA ASN A 159 3.24 0.11 16.07
C ASN A 159 4.56 0.60 16.67
N LYS A 160 5.16 -0.21 17.54
CA LYS A 160 6.44 0.09 18.20
C LYS A 160 7.66 -0.06 17.28
N GLU A 161 7.53 -0.77 16.15
CA GLU A 161 8.64 -1.03 15.23
C GLU A 161 9.16 0.26 14.59
N LEU A 162 8.26 1.24 14.38
CA LEU A 162 8.60 2.54 13.81
C LEU A 162 9.29 3.49 14.78
N GLU A 163 9.18 3.27 16.09
CA GLU A 163 9.65 4.21 17.12
C GLU A 163 11.16 4.46 17.01
N GLY A 164 11.95 3.40 16.83
CA GLY A 164 13.40 3.50 16.68
C GLY A 164 13.80 4.30 15.44
N ALA A 165 13.14 4.05 14.31
CA ALA A 165 13.44 4.74 13.06
C ALA A 165 13.01 6.21 13.09
N ILE A 166 11.87 6.54 13.72
CA ILE A 166 11.44 7.92 13.93
C ILE A 166 12.47 8.69 14.76
N LYS A 167 12.95 8.11 15.86
CA LYS A 167 13.99 8.73 16.70
C LYS A 167 15.29 8.94 15.94
N LEU A 168 15.71 7.98 15.11
CA LEU A 168 16.89 8.10 14.26
C LEU A 168 16.77 9.30 13.31
N TYR A 169 15.68 9.40 12.54
CA TYR A 169 15.51 10.51 11.60
C TYR A 169 15.28 11.86 12.28
N ARG A 170 14.74 11.88 13.51
CA ARG A 170 14.73 13.11 14.34
C ARG A 170 16.15 13.55 14.69
N GLY A 171 17.01 12.63 15.14
CA GLY A 171 18.40 12.95 15.44
C GLY A 171 19.17 13.43 14.21
N LEU A 172 18.95 12.79 13.05
CA LEU A 172 19.54 13.25 11.77
C LEU A 172 19.07 14.67 11.42
N LEU A 173 17.76 14.94 11.51
CA LEU A 173 17.22 16.28 11.28
C LEU A 173 17.87 17.34 12.19
N GLU A 174 18.02 17.04 13.49
CA GLU A 174 18.63 17.96 14.45
C GLU A 174 20.11 18.22 14.17
N LEU A 175 20.84 17.19 13.71
CA LEU A 175 22.25 17.32 13.29
C LEU A 175 22.39 18.20 12.05
N GLU A 176 21.57 17.98 11.01
CA GLU A 176 21.59 18.80 9.78
C GLU A 176 21.20 20.26 10.03
N GLN A 177 20.42 20.53 11.09
CA GLN A 177 20.05 21.88 11.50
C GLN A 177 21.07 22.55 12.44
N GLU A 178 22.23 21.93 12.69
CA GLU A 178 23.25 22.37 13.68
C GLU A 178 22.65 22.62 15.09
N ASN A 179 21.59 21.91 15.46
CA ASN A 179 20.86 22.09 16.72
C ASN A 179 20.64 20.76 17.47
N PRO A 180 21.72 20.04 17.86
CA PRO A 180 21.59 18.76 18.56
C PRO A 180 21.00 18.98 19.97
N LYS A 181 19.97 18.20 20.34
CA LYS A 181 19.35 18.25 21.68
C LYS A 181 19.48 16.96 22.47
#